data_AF-A0A7X4FD45-F1
#
_entry.id   AF-A0A7X4FD45-F1
#
_cell.length_a   1.000
_cell.length_b   1.000
_cell.length_c   1.000
_cell.angle_alpha   90.00
_cell.angle_beta   90.00
_cell.angle_gamma   90.00
#
_symmetry.space_group_name_H-M   'P 1'
#
loop_
_entity.id
_entity.type
_entity.pdbx_description
1 polymer ?
#
loop_
_entity_poly.entity_id
_entity_poly.type
_entity_poly.pdbx_seq_one_letter_code
_entity_poly.pdbx_strand_id
1 'polypeptide(L)'
;MSRNLNGFSTCKYMLLGILCFCWGCTLGQKWSENYALLPGATASDPAFIDDNPETIGQSQRKQGSGSAGTDIDIPSEAIVYLPKKKSIYRIVIHSTNLEEFELHAFNSRGEWDKIYDRRSNKDPIIDIRFNKVVMTSGIKVVVRRTTEDAARRRENVQMRRENVQTSDGNIRRGRYRYFITGPTTALADIAEIELYGYDTASP
;
A
#
# COMPACT_ATOMS: atom_id res chain seq x y z
N MET A 1 -25.57 -47.45 -74.85
CA MET A 1 -24.59 -47.40 -73.75
C MET A 1 -24.71 -46.03 -73.08
N SER A 2 -25.29 -45.93 -71.87
CA SER A 2 -24.59 -45.62 -70.59
C SER A 2 -23.81 -44.28 -70.67
N ARG A 3 -23.98 -43.22 -69.85
CA ARG A 3 -24.47 -42.94 -68.47
C ARG A 3 -24.59 -41.39 -68.33
N ASN A 4 -25.59 -40.83 -67.62
CA ASN A 4 -25.49 -40.17 -66.28
C ASN A 4 -24.32 -39.16 -66.09
N LEU A 5 -24.42 -37.95 -65.51
CA LEU A 5 -25.27 -37.40 -64.43
C LEU A 5 -25.11 -35.86 -64.35
N ASN A 6 -26.10 -35.22 -63.72
CA ASN A 6 -26.26 -33.79 -63.44
C ASN A 6 -25.11 -33.12 -62.63
N GLY A 7 -24.76 -31.89 -62.98
CA GLY A 7 -23.94 -30.97 -62.17
C GLY A 7 -24.81 -29.91 -61.49
N PHE A 8 -25.12 -30.14 -60.21
CA PHE A 8 -25.99 -29.33 -59.37
C PHE A 8 -25.34 -28.01 -58.90
N SER A 9 -26.15 -26.97 -58.96
CA SER A 9 -26.06 -25.68 -58.26
C SER A 9 -25.52 -25.79 -56.82
N THR A 10 -24.31 -25.28 -56.58
CA THR A 10 -23.76 -25.10 -55.22
C THR A 10 -22.92 -23.83 -55.14
N CYS A 11 -23.49 -22.69 -55.53
CA CYS A 11 -22.81 -21.38 -55.46
C CYS A 11 -23.59 -20.34 -54.62
N LYS A 12 -24.26 -20.76 -53.54
CA LYS A 12 -24.98 -19.83 -52.63
C LYS A 12 -24.73 -20.01 -51.14
N TYR A 13 -24.00 -21.04 -50.70
CA TYR A 13 -23.80 -21.30 -49.27
C TYR A 13 -22.40 -21.00 -48.72
N MET A 14 -21.46 -20.58 -49.57
CA MET A 14 -20.07 -20.33 -49.15
C MET A 14 -19.82 -18.91 -48.58
N LEU A 15 -20.79 -18.01 -48.65
CA LEU A 15 -20.66 -16.63 -48.16
C LEU A 15 -21.27 -16.37 -46.77
N LEU A 16 -21.95 -17.35 -46.17
CA LEU A 16 -22.59 -17.20 -44.86
C LEU A 16 -21.71 -17.67 -43.67
N GLY A 17 -20.53 -18.25 -43.94
CA GLY A 17 -19.67 -18.84 -42.91
C GLY A 17 -18.62 -17.91 -42.30
N ILE A 18 -18.38 -16.72 -42.89
CA ILE A 18 -17.23 -15.85 -42.54
C ILE A 18 -17.64 -14.64 -41.68
N LEU A 19 -18.93 -14.35 -41.55
CA LEU A 19 -19.42 -13.20 -40.76
C LEU A 19 -19.52 -13.43 -39.24
N CYS A 20 -19.33 -14.67 -38.75
CA CYS A 20 -19.44 -14.99 -37.32
C CYS A 20 -18.11 -14.99 -36.54
N PHE A 21 -16.97 -14.70 -37.18
CA PHE A 21 -15.67 -14.76 -36.50
C PHE A 21 -15.10 -13.40 -36.05
N CYS A 22 -15.82 -12.31 -36.29
CA CYS A 22 -15.39 -10.95 -35.93
C CYS A 22 -15.99 -10.43 -34.61
N TRP A 23 -16.73 -11.28 -33.87
CA TRP A 23 -17.06 -11.00 -32.48
C TRP A 23 -15.98 -11.60 -31.60
N GLY A 24 -14.75 -11.12 -31.80
CA GLY A 24 -13.77 -11.16 -30.73
C GLY A 24 -14.36 -10.35 -29.59
N CYS A 25 -15.04 -11.01 -28.66
CA CYS A 25 -15.32 -10.46 -27.35
C CYS A 25 -13.95 -10.16 -26.73
N THR A 26 -13.41 -8.97 -26.99
CA THR A 26 -12.53 -8.33 -26.03
C THR A 26 -13.39 -8.05 -24.82
N LEU A 27 -13.57 -9.07 -23.98
CA LEU A 27 -13.96 -8.93 -22.58
C LEU A 27 -12.85 -8.09 -21.94
N GLY A 28 -12.93 -6.76 -22.16
CA GLY A 28 -12.07 -5.80 -21.52
C GLY A 28 -12.27 -5.99 -20.02
N GLN A 29 -11.20 -6.38 -19.35
CA GLN A 29 -11.22 -6.60 -17.91
C GLN A 29 -11.63 -5.29 -17.23
N LYS A 30 -12.86 -5.24 -16.70
CA LYS A 30 -13.40 -4.09 -16.00
C LYS A 30 -12.83 -4.06 -14.59
N TRP A 31 -12.23 -2.93 -14.22
CA TRP A 31 -11.75 -2.69 -12.86
C TRP A 31 -12.93 -2.52 -11.91
N SER A 32 -12.73 -2.91 -10.64
CA SER A 32 -13.68 -2.57 -9.60
C SER A 32 -13.71 -1.06 -9.33
N GLU A 33 -14.77 -0.61 -8.65
CA GLU A 33 -14.74 0.66 -7.92
C GLU A 33 -13.70 0.60 -6.76
N ASN A 34 -13.35 1.75 -6.19
CA ASN A 34 -12.44 1.82 -5.05
C ASN A 34 -13.04 1.07 -3.85
N TYR A 35 -12.49 -0.09 -3.51
CA TYR A 35 -12.98 -0.91 -2.41
C TYR A 35 -12.81 -0.26 -1.05
N ALA A 36 -11.93 0.72 -0.92
CA ALA A 36 -11.72 1.46 0.31
C ALA A 36 -12.96 2.29 0.71
N LEU A 37 -13.82 2.63 -0.26
CA LEU A 37 -15.06 3.39 -0.05
C LEU A 37 -16.30 2.49 0.18
N LEU A 38 -16.12 1.16 0.26
CA LEU A 38 -17.25 0.26 0.50
C LEU A 38 -17.87 0.51 1.88
N PRO A 39 -19.21 0.40 2.02
CA PRO A 39 -19.86 0.49 3.31
C PRO A 39 -19.28 -0.53 4.31
N GLY A 40 -18.77 -0.04 5.44
CA GLY A 40 -18.13 -0.84 6.48
C GLY A 40 -16.62 -1.03 6.31
N ALA A 41 -15.99 -0.42 5.30
CA ALA A 41 -14.55 -0.24 5.30
C ALA A 41 -14.14 0.70 6.44
N THR A 42 -12.98 0.45 7.03
CA THR A 42 -12.43 1.28 8.12
C THR A 42 -10.96 1.54 7.89
N ALA A 43 -10.47 2.64 8.46
CA ALA A 43 -9.07 3.00 8.37
C ALA A 43 -8.55 3.44 9.74
N SER A 44 -7.23 3.34 9.95
CA SER A 44 -6.60 3.86 11.17
C SER A 44 -6.75 5.37 11.29
N ASP A 45 -6.78 6.08 10.16
CA ASP A 45 -7.21 7.47 10.05
C ASP A 45 -8.35 7.53 9.01
N PRO A 46 -9.55 8.04 9.36
CA PRO A 46 -10.68 8.10 8.43
C PRO A 46 -10.40 8.88 7.14
N ALA A 47 -9.48 9.84 7.16
CA ALA A 47 -9.13 10.63 5.98
C ALA A 47 -8.57 9.76 4.84
N PHE A 48 -8.01 8.59 5.13
CA PHE A 48 -7.45 7.70 4.09
C PHE A 48 -8.48 7.14 3.11
N ILE A 49 -9.77 7.21 3.45
CA ILE A 49 -10.87 6.55 2.73
C ILE A 49 -12.13 7.44 2.66
N ASP A 50 -11.96 8.77 2.65
CA ASP A 50 -13.07 9.73 2.68
C ASP A 50 -13.41 10.33 1.30
N ASP A 51 -12.68 9.92 0.24
CA ASP A 51 -12.85 10.42 -1.15
C ASP A 51 -12.62 11.93 -1.29
N ASN A 52 -11.92 12.56 -0.34
CA ASN A 52 -11.61 13.97 -0.36
C ASN A 52 -10.08 14.19 -0.49
N PRO A 53 -9.56 14.60 -1.66
CA PRO A 53 -8.11 14.77 -1.83
C PRO A 53 -7.51 15.92 -1.00
N GLU A 54 -8.34 16.78 -0.42
CA GLU A 54 -7.90 17.90 0.42
C GLU A 54 -7.75 17.52 1.90
N THR A 55 -8.27 16.37 2.33
CA THR A 55 -8.04 15.85 3.69
C THR A 55 -6.73 15.08 3.71
N ILE A 56 -5.94 15.29 4.77
CA ILE A 56 -4.65 14.63 4.95
C ILE A 56 -4.71 13.90 6.29
N GLY A 57 -4.73 12.57 6.23
CA GLY A 57 -4.59 11.72 7.39
C GLY A 57 -3.13 11.47 7.76
N GLN A 58 -2.90 10.96 8.96
CA GLN A 58 -1.55 10.62 9.43
C GLN A 58 -1.42 9.15 9.82
N SER A 59 -0.33 8.53 9.37
CA SER A 59 0.06 7.21 9.87
C SER A 59 0.27 7.23 11.39
N GLN A 60 0.11 6.09 12.05
CA GLN A 60 0.20 5.98 13.50
C GLN A 60 1.44 5.23 13.93
N ARG A 61 2.17 5.76 14.92
CA ARG A 61 3.34 5.10 15.48
C ARG A 61 2.92 4.07 16.53
N LYS A 62 3.55 2.90 16.52
CA LYS A 62 3.44 1.94 17.63
C LYS A 62 4.05 2.54 18.90
N GLN A 63 3.48 2.24 20.06
CA GLN A 63 4.10 2.66 21.32
C GLN A 63 5.53 2.11 21.41
N GLY A 64 6.47 3.00 21.72
CA GLY A 64 7.86 2.63 21.98
C GLY A 64 7.98 1.84 23.26
N SER A 65 9.07 1.08 23.36
CA SER A 65 9.37 0.29 24.56
C SER A 65 10.01 1.13 25.69
N GLY A 66 10.35 2.39 25.41
CA GLY A 66 11.07 3.29 26.30
C GLY A 66 12.59 3.16 26.23
N SER A 67 13.11 2.27 25.36
CA SER A 67 14.55 2.08 25.16
C SER A 67 15.03 2.84 23.92
N ALA A 68 16.03 3.71 24.10
CA ALA A 68 16.59 4.51 23.02
C ALA A 68 17.15 3.68 21.85
N GLY A 69 17.60 2.44 22.10
CA GLY A 69 18.16 1.57 21.06
C GLY A 69 17.10 0.91 20.17
N THR A 70 15.91 0.67 20.70
CA THR A 70 14.79 0.05 19.97
C THR A 70 13.84 1.09 19.38
N ASP A 71 13.78 2.27 20.01
CA ASP A 71 12.78 3.27 19.69
C ASP A 71 13.22 4.24 18.58
N ILE A 72 14.49 4.16 18.16
CA ILE A 72 15.11 5.05 17.16
C ILE A 72 14.56 4.89 15.74
N ASP A 73 14.05 3.71 15.39
CA ASP A 73 13.54 3.42 14.05
C ASP A 73 12.19 2.71 14.10
N ILE A 74 11.34 3.07 15.08
CA ILE A 74 9.97 2.57 15.12
C ILE A 74 9.21 3.12 13.90
N PRO A 75 8.73 2.25 13.00
CA PRO A 75 7.94 2.68 11.85
C PRO A 75 6.55 3.12 12.31
N SER A 76 5.96 4.05 11.56
CA SER A 76 4.52 4.28 11.63
C SER A 76 3.77 3.38 10.64
N GLU A 77 2.50 3.17 10.90
CA GLU A 77 1.63 2.29 10.11
C GLU A 77 0.34 3.03 9.73
N ALA A 78 -0.10 2.87 8.49
CA ALA A 78 -1.44 3.25 8.04
C ALA A 78 -2.18 1.97 7.63
N ILE A 79 -3.41 1.79 8.10
CA ILE A 79 -4.15 0.53 7.93
C ILE A 79 -5.53 0.84 7.35
N VAL A 80 -5.94 0.06 6.34
CA VAL A 80 -7.31 0.02 5.80
C VAL A 80 -7.83 -1.41 5.92
N TYR A 81 -8.99 -1.59 6.53
CA TYR A 81 -9.73 -2.84 6.56
C TYR A 81 -10.94 -2.78 5.63
N LEU A 82 -11.14 -3.87 4.91
CA LEU A 82 -12.30 -4.07 4.06
C LEU A 82 -13.38 -4.86 4.81
N PRO A 83 -14.66 -4.58 4.56
CA PRO A 83 -15.76 -5.26 5.24
C PRO A 83 -15.82 -6.77 4.94
N LYS A 84 -15.27 -7.18 3.79
CA LYS A 84 -15.14 -8.56 3.35
C LYS A 84 -13.83 -8.76 2.60
N LYS A 85 -13.36 -10.00 2.55
CA LYS A 85 -12.19 -10.37 1.76
C LYS A 85 -12.41 -10.06 0.27
N LYS A 86 -11.46 -9.36 -0.35
CA LYS A 86 -11.48 -8.97 -1.76
C LYS A 86 -10.19 -9.38 -2.46
N SER A 87 -10.27 -9.49 -3.78
CA SER A 87 -9.14 -9.67 -4.68
C SER A 87 -8.55 -8.30 -5.01
N ILE A 88 -7.33 -8.01 -4.55
CA ILE A 88 -6.65 -6.74 -4.81
C ILE A 88 -5.58 -6.95 -5.87
N TYR A 89 -5.58 -6.10 -6.88
CA TYR A 89 -4.60 -6.09 -7.97
C TYR A 89 -3.85 -4.76 -8.08
N ARG A 90 -4.51 -3.64 -7.75
CA ARG A 90 -3.92 -2.31 -7.82
C ARG A 90 -4.21 -1.56 -6.53
N ILE A 91 -3.21 -0.84 -6.06
CA ILE A 91 -3.30 0.07 -4.91
C ILE A 91 -2.75 1.41 -5.36
N VAL A 92 -3.46 2.48 -5.08
CA VAL A 92 -2.99 3.86 -5.31
C VAL A 92 -2.90 4.53 -3.95
N ILE A 93 -1.75 5.15 -3.66
CA ILE A 93 -1.53 5.89 -2.41
C ILE A 93 -1.20 7.32 -2.78
N HIS A 94 -1.98 8.26 -2.26
CA HIS A 94 -1.71 9.70 -2.38
C HIS A 94 -1.01 10.17 -1.12
N SER A 95 0.27 10.53 -1.22
CA SER A 95 1.07 10.95 -0.08
C SER A 95 2.14 11.94 -0.49
N THR A 96 2.34 12.99 0.29
CA THR A 96 3.28 14.07 -0.03
C THR A 96 4.70 13.83 0.47
N ASN A 97 4.87 12.94 1.46
CA ASN A 97 6.15 12.75 2.16
C ASN A 97 6.64 11.29 2.25
N LEU A 98 5.91 10.32 1.69
CA LEU A 98 6.26 8.90 1.77
C LEU A 98 7.39 8.53 0.80
N GLU A 99 8.59 8.22 1.33
CA GLU A 99 9.78 7.87 0.52
C GLU A 99 10.03 6.36 0.47
N GLU A 100 10.02 5.68 1.62
CA GLU A 100 10.26 4.24 1.71
C GLU A 100 9.16 3.57 2.52
N PHE A 101 8.60 2.47 2.00
CA PHE A 101 7.53 1.76 2.68
C PHE A 101 7.39 0.32 2.21
N GLU A 102 6.66 -0.45 3.01
CA GLU A 102 6.24 -1.80 2.65
C GLU A 102 4.71 -1.87 2.65
N LEU A 103 4.14 -2.69 1.76
CA LEU A 103 2.74 -3.06 1.88
C LEU A 103 2.62 -4.46 2.45
N HIS A 104 1.71 -4.60 3.39
CA HIS A 104 1.38 -5.85 4.04
C HIS A 104 -0.11 -6.13 3.83
N ALA A 105 -0.45 -7.38 3.55
CA ALA A 105 -1.83 -7.84 3.45
C ALA A 105 -2.22 -8.66 4.67
N PHE A 106 -3.45 -8.49 5.14
CA PHE A 106 -4.00 -9.30 6.22
C PHE A 106 -4.35 -10.70 5.71
N ASN A 107 -3.76 -11.73 6.30
CA ASN A 107 -3.90 -13.11 5.88
C ASN A 107 -4.99 -13.85 6.69
N SER A 108 -5.29 -15.10 6.31
CA SER A 108 -6.32 -15.91 6.97
C SER A 108 -5.93 -16.40 8.37
N ARG A 109 -4.67 -16.25 8.77
CA ARG A 109 -4.17 -16.59 10.13
C ARG A 109 -4.29 -15.40 11.09
N GLY A 110 -4.76 -14.26 10.61
CA GLY A 110 -4.81 -13.02 11.40
C GLY A 110 -3.47 -12.30 11.48
N GLU A 111 -2.56 -12.58 10.55
CA GLU A 111 -1.22 -12.00 10.51
C GLU A 111 -1.07 -11.07 9.29
N TRP A 112 -0.01 -10.26 9.32
CA TRP A 112 0.33 -9.32 8.24
C TRP A 112 1.49 -9.87 7.42
N ASP A 113 1.24 -10.18 6.15
CA ASP A 113 2.25 -10.69 5.22
C ASP A 113 2.72 -9.58 4.28
N LYS A 114 4.04 -9.37 4.18
CA LYS A 114 4.61 -8.41 3.23
C LYS A 114 4.32 -8.86 1.78
N ILE A 115 3.65 -7.99 1.02
CA ILE A 115 3.30 -8.20 -0.39
C ILE A 115 4.06 -7.25 -1.33
N TYR A 116 4.63 -6.17 -0.80
CA TYR A 116 5.31 -5.15 -1.59
C TYR A 116 6.38 -4.42 -0.78
N ASP A 117 7.33 -3.83 -1.50
CA ASP A 117 8.43 -3.05 -0.96
C ASP A 117 8.78 -1.92 -1.93
N ARG A 118 8.82 -0.69 -1.43
CA ARG A 118 9.35 0.48 -2.14
C ARG A 118 10.51 1.05 -1.34
N ARG A 119 11.70 1.04 -1.96
CA ARG A 119 12.95 1.54 -1.37
C ARG A 119 13.25 3.01 -1.68
N SER A 120 12.46 3.65 -2.52
CA SER A 120 12.53 5.08 -2.79
C SER A 120 11.30 5.49 -3.59
N ASN A 121 10.75 6.64 -3.26
CA ASN A 121 9.65 7.29 -3.95
C ASN A 121 9.84 8.80 -3.87
N LYS A 122 9.45 9.50 -4.94
CA LYS A 122 9.38 10.97 -5.01
C LYS A 122 8.04 11.46 -5.55
N ASP A 123 7.21 10.54 -6.03
CA ASP A 123 5.95 10.88 -6.66
C ASP A 123 4.88 11.00 -5.58
N PRO A 124 4.02 12.03 -5.63
CA PRO A 124 2.95 12.19 -4.66
C PRO A 124 1.83 11.15 -4.85
N ILE A 125 1.76 10.53 -6.04
CA ILE A 125 0.79 9.50 -6.39
C ILE A 125 1.55 8.21 -6.69
N ILE A 126 1.35 7.20 -5.85
CA ILE A 126 2.07 5.93 -5.93
C ILE A 126 1.12 4.85 -6.44
N ASP A 127 1.14 4.60 -7.76
CA ASP A 127 0.35 3.54 -8.41
C ASP A 127 1.12 2.21 -8.39
N ILE A 128 0.60 1.23 -7.66
CA ILE A 128 1.20 -0.09 -7.46
C ILE A 128 0.29 -1.12 -8.11
N ARG A 129 0.84 -1.91 -9.04
CA ARG A 129 0.14 -3.01 -9.70
C ARG A 129 0.83 -4.33 -9.38
N PHE A 130 0.07 -5.29 -8.91
CA PHE A 130 0.58 -6.60 -8.54
C PHE A 130 0.60 -7.55 -9.72
N ASN A 131 1.67 -8.34 -9.87
CA ASN A 131 1.70 -9.40 -10.88
C ASN A 131 0.75 -10.57 -10.56
N LYS A 132 0.37 -10.72 -9.29
CA LYS A 132 -0.58 -11.72 -8.81
C LYS A 132 -1.59 -11.06 -7.89
N VAL A 133 -2.85 -11.46 -8.02
CA VAL A 133 -3.93 -10.99 -7.15
C VAL A 133 -3.62 -11.34 -5.69
N VAL A 134 -3.81 -10.36 -4.82
CA VAL A 134 -3.70 -10.51 -3.37
C VAL A 134 -5.10 -10.62 -2.77
N MET A 135 -5.42 -11.77 -2.17
CA MET A 135 -6.71 -12.01 -1.54
C MET A 135 -6.66 -11.61 -0.06
N THR A 136 -7.27 -10.49 0.32
CA THR A 136 -7.16 -9.94 1.67
C THR A 136 -8.40 -9.17 2.12
N SER A 137 -8.55 -8.99 3.43
CA SER A 137 -9.53 -8.09 4.05
C SER A 137 -8.86 -6.86 4.69
N GLY A 138 -7.56 -6.65 4.48
CA GLY A 138 -6.88 -5.47 5.00
C GLY A 138 -5.54 -5.22 4.34
N ILE A 139 -5.22 -3.94 4.16
CA ILE A 139 -3.94 -3.46 3.66
C ILE A 139 -3.30 -2.60 4.74
N LYS A 140 -2.01 -2.80 4.95
CA LYS A 140 -1.19 -2.00 5.86
C LYS A 140 0.00 -1.44 5.10
N VAL A 141 0.19 -0.13 5.22
CA VAL A 141 1.39 0.58 4.79
C VAL A 141 2.31 0.70 6.00
N VAL A 142 3.48 0.08 5.94
CA VAL A 142 4.54 0.22 6.96
C VAL A 142 5.52 1.27 6.46
N VAL A 143 5.53 2.44 7.11
CA VAL A 143 6.36 3.59 6.73
C VAL A 143 7.79 3.35 7.23
N ARG A 144 8.74 3.27 6.30
CA ARG A 144 10.16 3.07 6.60
C ARG A 144 10.95 4.37 6.54
N ARG A 145 10.54 5.32 5.69
CA ARG A 145 11.14 6.65 5.62
C ARG A 145 10.16 7.70 5.10
N THR A 146 10.23 8.89 5.66
CA THR A 146 9.62 10.10 5.09
C THR A 146 10.66 11.20 4.82
N THR A 147 10.28 12.20 4.04
CA THR A 147 11.11 13.37 3.74
C THR A 147 11.51 14.18 4.97
N GLU A 148 10.74 14.10 6.07
CA GLU A 148 10.96 14.86 7.31
C GLU A 148 11.77 14.11 8.37
N ASP A 149 12.10 12.83 8.17
CA ASP A 149 12.86 12.02 9.15
C ASP A 149 14.18 12.68 9.55
N ALA A 150 14.88 13.27 8.57
CA ALA A 150 16.14 13.97 8.84
C ALA A 150 15.95 15.17 9.77
N ALA A 151 14.84 15.91 9.63
CA ALA A 151 14.50 17.02 10.50
C ALA A 151 14.15 16.51 11.92
N ARG A 152 13.34 15.43 12.01
CA ARG A 152 12.98 14.80 13.29
C ARG A 152 14.19 14.28 14.06
N ARG A 153 15.15 13.64 13.37
CA ARG A 153 16.40 13.21 14.00
C ARG A 153 17.21 14.38 14.56
N ARG A 154 17.31 15.49 13.83
CA ARG A 154 18.04 16.69 14.31
C ARG A 154 17.37 17.33 15.53
N GLU A 155 16.04 17.32 15.57
CA GLU A 155 15.25 17.86 16.67
C GLU A 155 15.38 16.99 17.93
N ASN A 156 15.27 15.67 17.78
CA ASN A 156 15.08 14.75 18.89
C ASN A 156 16.35 14.00 19.32
N VAL A 157 17.46 14.13 18.60
CA VAL A 157 18.76 13.55 19.01
C VAL A 157 19.66 14.66 19.53
N GLN A 158 19.84 14.71 20.85
CA GLN A 158 20.66 15.71 21.52
C GLN A 158 21.94 15.09 22.06
N MET A 159 23.09 15.71 21.78
CA MET A 159 24.37 15.32 22.37
C MET A 159 24.58 16.11 23.66
N ARG A 160 24.52 15.45 24.82
CA ARG A 160 24.79 16.09 26.11
C ARG A 160 26.01 15.47 26.78
N ARG A 161 26.71 16.26 27.57
CA ARG A 161 27.84 15.79 28.37
C ARG A 161 27.30 15.26 29.70
N GLU A 162 27.50 13.98 29.97
CA GLU A 162 27.16 13.40 31.26
C GLU A 162 28.37 13.54 32.17
N ASN A 163 28.23 14.27 33.27
CA ASN A 163 29.26 14.29 34.30
C ASN A 163 29.01 13.15 35.28
N VAL A 164 30.07 12.49 35.72
CA VAL A 164 29.97 11.34 36.64
C VAL A 164 30.41 11.79 38.02
N GLN A 165 29.54 11.65 39.01
CA GLN A 165 29.91 11.86 40.40
C GLN A 165 30.69 10.65 40.89
N THR A 166 31.92 10.87 41.35
CA THR A 166 32.76 9.82 41.95
C THR A 166 32.32 9.53 43.39
N SER A 167 32.68 8.35 43.90
CA SER A 167 32.48 7.94 45.31
C SER A 167 32.90 8.99 46.33
N ASP A 168 33.89 9.80 45.98
CA ASP A 168 34.52 10.81 46.84
C ASP A 168 33.81 12.17 46.75
N GLY A 169 32.60 12.23 46.15
CA GLY A 169 31.79 13.44 46.00
C GLY A 169 32.20 14.39 44.86
N ASN A 170 33.38 14.19 44.26
CA ASN A 170 33.86 15.00 43.14
C ASN A 170 33.09 14.74 41.83
N ILE A 171 32.97 15.76 40.98
CA ILE A 171 32.37 15.65 39.65
C ILE A 171 33.48 15.49 38.61
N ARG A 172 33.56 14.32 37.97
CA ARG A 172 34.43 14.12 36.81
C ARG A 172 33.70 14.49 35.52
N ARG A 173 34.39 15.26 34.68
CA ARG A 173 33.96 15.55 33.31
C ARG A 173 33.84 14.23 32.54
N GLY A 174 32.63 13.77 32.32
CA GLY A 174 32.40 12.50 31.63
C GLY A 174 32.28 12.65 30.11
N ARG A 175 31.83 11.57 29.48
CA ARG A 175 31.75 11.42 28.01
C ARG A 175 30.50 12.09 27.47
N TYR A 176 30.57 12.54 26.21
CA TYR A 176 29.37 12.91 25.48
C TYR A 176 28.52 11.67 25.19
N ARG A 177 27.22 11.78 25.46
CA ARG A 177 26.22 10.74 25.16
C ARG A 177 25.09 11.37 24.35
N TYR A 178 24.53 10.60 23.42
CA TYR A 178 23.31 10.97 22.71
C TYR A 178 22.09 10.65 23.56
N PHE A 179 21.15 11.58 23.61
CA PHE A 179 19.88 11.47 24.28
C PHE A 179 18.78 11.63 23.25
N ILE A 180 17.88 10.65 23.19
CA ILE A 180 16.68 10.71 22.35
C ILE A 180 15.58 11.33 23.21
N THR A 181 15.11 12.52 22.81
CA THR A 181 14.10 13.29 23.55
C THR A 181 12.69 13.13 22.98
N GLY A 182 12.55 12.44 21.85
CA GLY A 182 11.27 12.23 21.16
C GLY A 182 11.43 11.34 19.93
N PRO A 183 10.36 11.15 19.13
CA PRO A 183 10.40 10.30 17.95
C PRO A 183 11.38 10.81 16.90
N THR A 184 12.22 9.92 16.39
CA THR A 184 13.23 10.22 15.36
C THR A 184 12.75 9.99 13.94
N THR A 185 11.58 9.34 13.77
CA THR A 185 10.87 9.24 12.50
C THR A 185 9.72 10.24 12.45
N ALA A 186 9.34 10.72 11.28
CA ALA A 186 8.12 11.44 11.02
C ALA A 186 6.98 10.48 10.66
N LEU A 187 5.75 10.97 10.74
CA LEU A 187 4.58 10.23 10.28
C LEU A 187 4.41 10.50 8.78
N ALA A 188 3.97 9.50 8.02
CA ALA A 188 3.51 9.73 6.66
C ALA A 188 2.17 10.49 6.67
N ASP A 189 2.09 11.48 5.82
CA ASP A 189 0.91 12.26 5.47
C ASP A 189 0.28 11.61 4.23
N ILE A 190 -0.93 11.07 4.37
CA ILE A 190 -1.61 10.30 3.33
C ILE A 190 -3.00 10.89 3.14
N ALA A 191 -3.29 11.35 1.93
CA ALA A 191 -4.59 11.90 1.57
C ALA A 191 -5.60 10.79 1.31
N GLU A 192 -5.24 9.76 0.53
CA GLU A 192 -6.18 8.69 0.16
C GLU A 192 -5.41 7.39 -0.13
N ILE A 193 -6.04 6.25 0.19
CA ILE A 193 -5.58 4.90 -0.15
C ILE A 193 -6.68 4.20 -0.94
N GLU A 194 -6.46 4.07 -2.25
CA GLU A 194 -7.42 3.43 -3.14
C GLU A 194 -7.07 1.96 -3.35
N LEU A 195 -8.09 1.10 -3.31
CA LEU A 195 -7.94 -0.35 -3.42
C LEU A 195 -8.78 -0.90 -4.58
N TYR A 196 -8.13 -1.47 -5.59
CA TYR A 196 -8.79 -1.97 -6.80
C TYR A 196 -8.54 -3.46 -7.03
N GLY A 197 -9.59 -4.12 -7.48
CA GLY A 197 -9.59 -5.52 -7.89
C GLY A 197 -10.15 -5.72 -9.28
N TYR A 198 -10.41 -6.99 -9.58
CA TYR A 198 -11.23 -7.34 -10.72
C TYR A 198 -12.69 -7.31 -10.31
N ASP A 199 -13.53 -6.76 -11.17
CA ASP A 199 -14.97 -6.83 -10.99
C ASP A 199 -15.38 -8.30 -11.13
N THR A 200 -15.59 -8.98 -9.99
CA THR A 200 -16.21 -10.31 -10.03
C THR A 200 -17.65 -10.06 -10.41
N ALA A 201 -17.98 -10.15 -11.70
CA ALA A 201 -19.36 -10.40 -12.10
C ALA A 201 -19.86 -11.56 -11.22
N SER A 202 -20.83 -11.28 -10.35
CA SER A 202 -21.43 -12.32 -9.51
C SER A 202 -21.79 -13.51 -10.40
N PRO A 203 -21.48 -14.76 -10.01
CA PRO A 203 -21.99 -15.93 -10.69
C PRO A 203 -23.53 -15.94 -10.68
#